data_AF-A0A1Z7ZR63-F1
#
_entry.id   AF-A0A1Z7ZR63-F1
#
_cell.length_a   1.000
_cell.length_b   1.000
_cell.length_c   1.000
_cell.angle_alpha   90.00
_cell.angle_beta   90.00
_cell.angle_gamma   90.00
#
_symmetry.space_group_name_H-M   'P 1'
#
loop_
_entity.id
_entity.type
_entity.pdbx_description
1 polymer ?
#
loop_
_entity_poly.entity_id
_entity_poly.type
_entity_poly.pdbx_seq_one_letter_code
_entity_poly.pdbx_strand_id
1 'polypeptide(L)'
;MKTIIKTLVVSLCMISFLSCNAKEKKEIEQLALVETKAHKPNNQFIKVALLLDTSNSMDGLIDQAKAQLWDIVNELSYAKCGDEKPNLQIALYEYGNDNLNSDEGFIRQVLAFSDDLDEISKQLFSLTTNGGNEYCGQVIQTALKQLKWGENNDDLKLIFIAGNEPFSQGKISYQDATKQAHKNDVSVNTIFCGDYNQGIATYWKDGADLSHGDYMAINHNHETTYVATPYDDKILQLNIKLNKTYVAYGYAGKTKIALQAEQDTNAMGYSQANAVSRTVSKSSHLYKNSTWDLVDADKEKDFKFENLKKDDLPKELKDKSTAEIKTYVNNKRIERDTIQKEIQELNEKRRHYIKSQQTLESNGLENAMIHAIKTQAKEKKYTW
;
A
#
# COMPACT_ATOMS: atom_id res chain seq x y z
N MET A 1 84.31 -17.09 -21.90
CA MET A 1 85.32 -17.07 -20.80
C MET A 1 84.58 -17.41 -19.51
N LYS A 2 84.56 -18.70 -19.13
CA LYS A 2 85.27 -19.31 -17.96
C LYS A 2 84.77 -18.71 -16.62
N THR A 3 84.20 -19.43 -15.64
CA THR A 3 84.11 -20.89 -15.36
C THR A 3 83.24 -21.15 -14.08
N ILE A 4 82.36 -22.18 -14.12
CA ILE A 4 82.09 -23.30 -13.14
C ILE A 4 81.62 -22.91 -11.69
N ILE A 5 80.56 -23.45 -11.05
CA ILE A 5 80.32 -24.78 -10.38
C ILE A 5 78.89 -24.70 -9.77
N LYS A 6 77.89 -25.47 -10.21
CA LYS A 6 77.41 -26.81 -9.74
C LYS A 6 76.62 -26.86 -8.40
N THR A 7 75.34 -27.27 -8.52
CA THR A 7 74.59 -28.30 -7.73
C THR A 7 74.26 -28.00 -6.25
N LEU A 8 72.99 -27.76 -5.86
CA LEU A 8 71.90 -28.71 -5.51
C LEU A 8 71.88 -29.15 -4.01
N VAL A 9 70.85 -28.65 -3.29
CA VAL A 9 69.92 -29.32 -2.34
C VAL A 9 70.45 -30.38 -1.36
N VAL A 10 70.10 -30.24 -0.07
CA VAL A 10 69.36 -31.20 0.80
C VAL A 10 69.68 -31.01 2.30
N SER A 11 68.59 -30.81 3.09
CA SER A 11 68.28 -31.17 4.50
C SER A 11 69.33 -30.98 5.61
N LEU A 12 69.00 -30.70 6.89
CA LEU A 12 68.05 -31.42 7.74
C LEU A 12 68.00 -30.74 9.15
N CYS A 13 66.83 -30.81 9.81
CA CYS A 13 66.57 -30.82 11.27
C CYS A 13 66.96 -29.61 12.16
N MET A 14 65.96 -28.91 12.71
CA MET A 14 65.38 -29.08 14.06
C MET A 14 66.28 -28.59 15.20
N ILE A 15 65.93 -27.45 15.83
CA ILE A 15 65.99 -27.28 17.30
C ILE A 15 64.81 -26.40 17.76
N SER A 16 64.24 -26.88 18.86
CA SER A 16 63.08 -26.52 19.66
C SER A 16 63.02 -25.11 20.26
N PHE A 17 61.78 -24.69 20.51
CA PHE A 17 61.29 -23.58 21.34
C PHE A 17 62.09 -23.29 22.61
N LEU A 18 62.30 -22.01 22.92
CA LEU A 18 62.15 -21.44 24.25
C LEU A 18 61.69 -19.96 24.16
N SER A 19 60.74 -19.62 25.03
CA SER A 19 59.91 -18.43 25.07
C SER A 19 60.55 -17.17 25.68
N CYS A 20 59.86 -16.05 25.45
CA CYS A 20 59.90 -14.74 26.14
C CYS A 20 61.11 -13.84 25.80
N ASN A 21 60.98 -12.53 25.61
CA ASN A 21 59.98 -11.58 26.11
C ASN A 21 60.08 -10.25 25.35
N ALA A 22 58.93 -9.61 25.06
CA ALA A 22 58.68 -8.15 24.92
C ALA A 22 59.58 -7.29 24.00
N LYS A 23 59.13 -6.23 23.30
CA LYS A 23 57.87 -5.55 23.04
C LYS A 23 58.28 -4.52 21.97
N GLU A 24 57.69 -4.53 20.79
CA GLU A 24 57.72 -3.33 19.94
C GLU A 24 56.37 -3.15 19.26
N LYS A 25 55.82 -1.96 19.47
CA LYS A 25 54.46 -1.56 19.18
C LYS A 25 54.41 -1.13 17.71
N LYS A 26 53.85 -1.99 16.85
CA LYS A 26 53.50 -1.59 15.48
C LYS A 26 52.09 -1.03 15.51
N GLU A 27 51.97 0.28 15.33
CA GLU A 27 50.70 0.92 15.02
C GLU A 27 50.14 0.29 13.75
N ILE A 28 49.03 -0.42 13.88
CA ILE A 28 48.16 -0.77 12.78
C ILE A 28 47.03 0.25 12.87
N GLU A 29 46.98 1.16 11.91
CA GLU A 29 45.80 1.98 11.62
C GLU A 29 44.58 1.05 11.58
N GLN A 30 43.76 1.09 12.63
CA GLN A 30 42.41 0.58 12.57
C GLN A 30 41.63 1.52 11.66
N LEU A 31 41.62 1.21 10.36
CA LEU A 31 40.53 1.61 9.48
C LEU A 31 39.25 1.15 10.17
N ALA A 32 38.54 2.11 10.76
CA ALA A 32 37.19 1.92 11.24
C ALA A 32 36.34 1.59 10.01
N LEU A 33 36.21 0.29 9.72
CA LEU A 33 35.11 -0.23 8.94
C LEU A 33 33.87 0.14 9.74
N VAL A 34 33.23 1.23 9.34
CA VAL A 34 31.82 1.47 9.65
C VAL A 34 31.13 0.19 9.19
N GLU A 35 30.72 -0.65 10.13
CA GLU A 35 29.70 -1.65 9.85
C GLU A 35 28.48 -0.85 9.39
N THR A 36 28.37 -0.66 8.09
CA THR A 36 27.07 -0.44 7.48
C THR A 36 26.30 -1.68 7.88
N LYS A 37 25.41 -1.56 8.88
CA LYS A 37 24.37 -2.56 9.11
C LYS A 37 23.81 -2.87 7.74
N ALA A 38 24.11 -4.07 7.23
CA ALA A 38 23.52 -4.54 5.99
C ALA A 38 22.02 -4.45 6.24
N HIS A 39 21.38 -3.48 5.58
CA HIS A 39 19.95 -3.32 5.61
C HIS A 39 19.42 -4.63 5.08
N LYS A 40 18.88 -5.48 5.98
CA LYS A 40 18.13 -6.65 5.53
C LYS A 40 17.07 -6.09 4.59
N PRO A 41 16.86 -6.66 3.39
CA PRO A 41 15.73 -6.29 2.55
C PRO A 41 14.48 -6.53 3.40
N ASN A 42 13.98 -5.47 4.02
CA ASN A 42 12.84 -5.52 4.90
C ASN A 42 11.67 -5.22 3.99
N ASN A 43 10.67 -6.09 3.93
CA ASN A 43 9.47 -5.81 3.16
C ASN A 43 8.89 -4.48 3.66
N GLN A 44 9.16 -3.39 2.94
CA GLN A 44 8.70 -2.06 3.31
C GLN A 44 7.20 -1.98 3.04
N PHE A 45 6.49 -1.28 3.92
CA PHE A 45 5.07 -1.03 3.77
C PHE A 45 4.78 0.46 3.68
N ILE A 46 3.86 0.81 2.79
CA ILE A 46 3.06 2.02 2.90
C ILE A 46 1.80 1.62 3.66
N LYS A 47 1.63 2.14 4.88
CA LYS A 47 0.49 1.89 5.75
C LYS A 47 -0.37 3.12 5.84
N VAL A 48 -1.61 3.01 5.37
CA VAL A 48 -2.56 4.12 5.30
C VAL A 48 -3.78 3.79 6.14
N ALA A 49 -4.07 4.58 7.17
CA ALA A 49 -5.34 4.52 7.87
C ALA A 49 -6.25 5.64 7.37
N LEU A 50 -7.38 5.27 6.77
CA LEU A 50 -8.42 6.21 6.34
C LEU A 50 -9.44 6.33 7.47
N LEU A 51 -9.56 7.52 8.04
CA LEU A 51 -10.55 7.87 9.06
C LEU A 51 -11.57 8.79 8.38
N LEU A 52 -12.71 8.22 7.98
CA LEU A 52 -13.72 8.92 7.20
C LEU A 52 -14.88 9.33 8.09
N ASP A 53 -15.24 10.61 8.06
CA ASP A 53 -16.49 11.06 8.66
C ASP A 53 -17.67 10.48 7.86
N THR A 54 -18.59 9.84 8.56
CA THR A 54 -19.85 9.31 8.01
C THR A 54 -21.07 10.04 8.58
N SER A 55 -20.92 11.32 8.94
CA SER A 55 -22.03 12.23 9.23
C SER A 55 -22.88 12.54 7.99
N ASN A 56 -24.09 13.09 8.19
CA ASN A 56 -25.09 13.35 7.13
C ASN A 56 -24.58 14.23 5.98
N SER A 57 -23.56 15.08 6.20
CA SER A 57 -22.99 15.95 5.17
C SER A 57 -21.96 15.26 4.28
N MET A 58 -21.54 14.03 4.61
CA MET A 58 -20.35 13.40 4.03
C MET A 58 -20.60 12.41 2.89
N ASP A 59 -21.80 12.37 2.31
CA ASP A 59 -22.09 11.51 1.16
C ASP A 59 -21.10 11.76 0.00
N GLY A 60 -20.84 13.03 -0.32
CA GLY A 60 -19.89 13.39 -1.37
C GLY A 60 -18.46 12.92 -1.09
N LEU A 61 -18.01 12.96 0.18
CA LEU A 61 -16.69 12.46 0.57
C LEU A 61 -16.58 10.95 0.34
N ILE A 62 -17.60 10.21 0.79
CA ILE A 62 -17.66 8.76 0.65
C ILE A 62 -17.71 8.35 -0.82
N ASP A 63 -18.49 9.06 -1.65
CA ASP A 63 -18.56 8.80 -3.08
C ASP A 63 -17.25 9.15 -3.81
N GLN A 64 -16.58 10.26 -3.45
CA GLN A 64 -15.24 10.56 -3.95
C GLN A 64 -14.22 9.48 -3.57
N ALA A 65 -14.26 8.97 -2.33
CA ALA A 65 -13.37 7.89 -1.90
C ALA A 65 -13.62 6.61 -2.73
N LYS A 66 -14.89 6.23 -2.97
CA LYS A 66 -15.25 5.10 -3.85
C LYS A 66 -14.78 5.32 -5.30
N ALA A 67 -14.85 6.56 -5.79
CA ALA A 67 -14.43 6.96 -7.12
C ALA A 67 -12.92 6.79 -7.34
N GLN A 68 -12.14 7.17 -6.33
CA GLN A 68 -10.71 7.46 -6.48
C GLN A 68 -9.79 6.43 -5.79
N LEU A 69 -10.33 5.45 -5.06
CA LEU A 69 -9.55 4.39 -4.41
C LEU A 69 -8.52 3.78 -5.36
N TRP A 70 -8.94 3.45 -6.59
CA TRP A 70 -8.07 2.78 -7.55
C TRP A 70 -6.98 3.69 -8.10
N ASP A 71 -7.26 4.99 -8.27
CA ASP A 71 -6.25 5.95 -8.72
C ASP A 71 -5.16 6.15 -7.67
N ILE A 72 -5.54 6.21 -6.38
CA ILE A 72 -4.60 6.23 -5.26
C ILE A 72 -3.74 4.97 -5.26
N VAL A 73 -4.33 3.78 -5.38
CA VAL A 73 -3.60 2.51 -5.45
C VAL A 73 -2.65 2.49 -6.65
N ASN A 74 -3.09 2.97 -7.82
CA ASN A 74 -2.27 3.03 -9.03
C ASN A 74 -1.05 3.91 -8.82
N GLU A 75 -1.22 5.10 -8.25
CA GLU A 75 -0.12 6.04 -8.01
C GLU A 75 0.85 5.53 -6.93
N LEU A 76 0.35 4.78 -5.94
CA LEU A 76 1.18 4.08 -4.96
C LEU A 76 1.95 2.89 -5.56
N SER A 77 1.42 2.25 -6.60
CA SER A 77 2.08 1.11 -7.24
C SER A 77 3.37 1.47 -7.98
N TYR A 78 3.57 2.76 -8.28
CA TYR A 78 4.80 3.27 -8.87
C TYR A 78 5.88 3.59 -7.83
N ALA A 79 5.50 3.71 -6.55
CA ALA A 79 6.43 4.03 -5.48
C ALA A 79 7.52 2.95 -5.35
N LYS A 80 8.75 3.38 -5.06
CA LYS A 80 9.93 2.55 -4.80
C LYS A 80 10.75 3.17 -3.69
N CYS A 81 11.39 2.38 -2.85
CA CYS A 81 12.41 2.87 -1.93
C CYS A 81 13.70 2.04 -2.15
N GLY A 82 14.73 2.72 -2.64
CA GLY A 82 15.85 2.05 -3.30
C GLY A 82 15.37 1.26 -4.53
N ASP A 83 15.76 -0.01 -4.61
CA ASP A 83 15.35 -0.93 -5.69
C ASP A 83 14.08 -1.72 -5.34
N GLU A 84 13.53 -1.54 -4.14
CA GLU A 84 12.39 -2.31 -3.66
C GLU A 84 11.06 -1.59 -3.93
N LYS A 85 10.04 -2.39 -4.24
CA LYS A 85 8.66 -1.92 -4.34
C LYS A 85 7.96 -2.20 -3.01
N PRO A 86 7.49 -1.17 -2.29
CA PRO A 86 6.79 -1.35 -1.03
C PRO A 86 5.45 -2.08 -1.25
N ASN A 87 5.01 -2.81 -0.23
CA ASN A 87 3.66 -3.31 -0.13
C ASN A 87 2.72 -2.19 0.36
N LEU A 88 1.42 -2.34 0.13
CA LEU A 88 0.41 -1.39 0.60
C LEU A 88 -0.52 -2.09 1.59
N GLN A 89 -0.77 -1.45 2.72
CA GLN A 89 -1.82 -1.84 3.64
C GLN A 89 -2.73 -0.66 3.94
N ILE A 90 -4.04 -0.86 3.78
CA ILE A 90 -5.04 0.15 4.09
C ILE A 90 -5.91 -0.35 5.25
N ALA A 91 -6.12 0.53 6.23
CA ALA A 91 -7.12 0.37 7.28
C ALA A 91 -8.22 1.40 7.06
N LEU A 92 -9.44 1.06 7.49
CA LEU A 92 -10.61 1.92 7.35
C LEU A 92 -11.32 2.05 8.69
N TYR A 93 -11.53 3.30 9.09
CA TYR A 93 -12.39 3.69 10.19
C TYR A 93 -13.46 4.60 9.66
N GLU A 94 -14.63 4.52 10.29
CA GLU A 94 -15.61 5.57 10.23
C GLU A 94 -15.78 6.22 11.61
N TYR A 95 -16.16 7.48 11.60
CA TYR A 95 -16.51 8.22 12.80
C TYR A 95 -17.62 9.24 12.48
N GLY A 96 -18.23 9.83 13.52
CA GLY A 96 -19.21 10.90 13.31
C GLY A 96 -20.64 10.42 13.00
N ASN A 97 -20.92 9.12 13.21
CA ASN A 97 -22.21 8.53 12.89
C ASN A 97 -23.00 8.04 14.11
N ASP A 98 -24.23 8.54 14.27
CA ASP A 98 -25.11 8.31 15.43
C ASP A 98 -25.61 6.86 15.54
N ASN A 99 -25.48 6.06 14.48
CA ASN A 99 -25.72 4.61 14.57
C ASN A 99 -24.58 3.86 15.28
N LEU A 100 -23.45 4.53 15.52
CA LEU A 100 -22.29 3.96 16.20
C LEU A 100 -22.41 4.12 17.72
N ASN A 101 -21.66 3.30 18.45
CA ASN A 101 -21.70 3.31 19.90
C ASN A 101 -21.15 4.64 20.46
N SER A 102 -22.01 5.41 21.13
CA SER A 102 -21.65 6.70 21.73
C SER A 102 -20.63 6.56 22.87
N ASP A 103 -20.64 5.45 23.60
CA ASP A 103 -19.65 5.17 24.66
C ASP A 103 -18.25 4.95 24.08
N GLU A 104 -18.16 4.51 22.82
CA GLU A 104 -16.90 4.39 22.06
C GLU A 104 -16.56 5.66 21.27
N GLY A 105 -17.37 6.72 21.42
CA GLY A 105 -17.19 8.01 20.77
C GLY A 105 -17.64 8.07 19.31
N PHE A 106 -18.63 7.25 18.95
CA PHE A 106 -19.14 7.15 17.57
C PHE A 106 -18.05 6.75 16.57
N ILE A 107 -17.21 5.78 16.92
CA ILE A 107 -16.07 5.33 16.12
C ILE A 107 -16.15 3.83 15.90
N ARG A 108 -15.90 3.37 14.67
CA ARG A 108 -15.80 1.95 14.34
C ARG A 108 -14.59 1.67 13.47
N GLN A 109 -13.79 0.66 13.86
CA GLN A 109 -12.82 0.06 12.95
C GLN A 109 -13.58 -0.84 11.97
N VAL A 110 -13.75 -0.36 10.74
CA VAL A 110 -14.43 -1.09 9.66
C VAL A 110 -13.52 -2.18 9.10
N LEU A 111 -12.24 -1.83 8.90
CA LEU A 111 -11.21 -2.76 8.43
C LEU A 111 -9.88 -2.45 9.13
N ALA A 112 -9.26 -3.48 9.73
CA ALA A 112 -7.86 -3.38 10.15
C ALA A 112 -6.92 -3.26 8.93
N PHE A 113 -5.61 -3.12 9.12
CA PHE A 113 -4.68 -3.14 8.00
C PHE A 113 -4.83 -4.41 7.14
N SER A 114 -5.18 -4.21 5.87
CA SER A 114 -5.38 -5.24 4.86
C SER A 114 -4.60 -4.88 3.60
N ASP A 115 -4.08 -5.88 2.91
CA ASP A 115 -3.52 -5.78 1.55
C ASP A 115 -4.52 -6.30 0.48
N ASP A 116 -5.67 -6.84 0.88
CA ASP A 116 -6.76 -7.25 0.00
C ASP A 116 -7.56 -6.03 -0.46
N LEU A 117 -7.24 -5.55 -1.66
CA LEU A 117 -7.86 -4.37 -2.28
C LEU A 117 -9.36 -4.56 -2.57
N ASP A 118 -9.82 -5.80 -2.79
CA ASP A 118 -11.24 -6.08 -3.02
C ASP A 118 -12.03 -6.05 -1.71
N GLU A 119 -11.45 -6.50 -0.60
CA GLU A 119 -12.05 -6.33 0.71
C GLU A 119 -12.08 -4.85 1.12
N ILE A 120 -10.99 -4.09 0.89
CA ILE A 120 -10.96 -2.63 1.14
C ILE A 120 -12.07 -1.94 0.35
N SER A 121 -12.19 -2.24 -0.95
CA SER A 121 -13.22 -1.67 -1.81
C SER A 121 -14.62 -2.03 -1.29
N LYS A 122 -14.89 -3.29 -0.98
CA LYS A 122 -16.17 -3.73 -0.42
C LYS A 122 -16.53 -2.98 0.86
N GLN A 123 -15.61 -2.86 1.82
CA GLN A 123 -15.86 -2.16 3.08
C GLN A 123 -16.15 -0.68 2.84
N LEU A 124 -15.38 -0.02 1.96
CA LEU A 124 -15.61 1.37 1.57
C LEU A 124 -16.98 1.58 0.91
N PHE A 125 -17.39 0.66 0.03
CA PHE A 125 -18.70 0.70 -0.63
C PHE A 125 -19.87 0.44 0.34
N SER A 126 -19.61 -0.21 1.48
CA SER A 126 -20.62 -0.50 2.50
C SER A 126 -20.87 0.64 3.49
N LEU A 127 -20.05 1.70 3.46
CA LEU A 127 -20.23 2.85 4.34
C LEU A 127 -21.51 3.61 3.98
N THR A 128 -22.22 4.02 5.01
CA THR A 128 -23.45 4.80 4.92
C THR A 128 -23.36 5.98 5.88
N THR A 129 -23.85 7.13 5.48
CA THR A 129 -23.88 8.30 6.34
C THR A 129 -25.12 8.30 7.23
N ASN A 130 -24.95 8.77 8.46
CA ASN A 130 -26.03 9.15 9.35
C ASN A 130 -25.42 10.06 10.41
N GLY A 131 -26.00 11.23 10.67
CA GLY A 131 -25.40 12.35 11.41
C GLY A 131 -24.76 11.98 12.74
N GLY A 132 -23.95 12.86 13.31
CA GLY A 132 -23.38 12.62 14.63
C GLY A 132 -22.26 13.58 15.00
N ASN A 133 -21.59 13.28 16.12
CA ASN A 133 -20.52 14.11 16.66
C ASN A 133 -19.14 13.62 16.17
N GLU A 134 -18.33 14.55 15.66
CA GLU A 134 -17.06 14.25 15.00
C GLU A 134 -15.87 14.30 15.98
N TYR A 135 -15.55 13.20 16.65
CA TYR A 135 -14.47 13.16 17.65
C TYR A 135 -13.10 12.84 17.05
N CYS A 136 -12.54 13.80 16.30
CA CYS A 136 -11.25 13.69 15.59
C CYS A 136 -10.08 13.22 16.48
N GLY A 137 -9.89 13.84 17.65
CA GLY A 137 -8.82 13.44 18.58
C GLY A 137 -8.98 12.00 19.10
N GLN A 138 -10.23 11.55 19.28
CA GLN A 138 -10.53 10.20 19.76
C GLN A 138 -10.29 9.15 18.67
N VAL A 139 -10.73 9.39 17.43
CA VAL A 139 -10.53 8.42 16.33
C VAL A 139 -9.05 8.22 16.00
N ILE A 140 -8.25 9.29 16.01
CA ILE A 140 -6.79 9.21 15.85
C ILE A 140 -6.17 8.37 16.96
N GLN A 141 -6.51 8.65 18.22
CA GLN A 141 -5.98 7.89 19.35
C GLN A 141 -6.40 6.41 19.29
N THR A 142 -7.64 6.13 18.88
CA THR A 142 -8.15 4.75 18.71
C THR A 142 -7.38 4.02 17.62
N ALA A 143 -7.19 4.62 16.44
CA ALA A 143 -6.44 4.03 15.34
C ALA A 143 -4.96 3.76 15.72
N LEU A 144 -4.32 4.66 16.46
CA LEU A 144 -2.96 4.45 16.97
C LEU A 144 -2.86 3.26 17.93
N LYS A 145 -3.89 3.03 18.76
CA LYS A 145 -3.92 1.94 19.75
C LYS A 145 -4.30 0.58 19.15
N GLN A 146 -5.25 0.55 18.24
CA GLN A 146 -5.84 -0.70 17.72
C GLN A 146 -5.08 -1.26 16.52
N LEU A 147 -4.53 -0.40 15.65
CA LEU A 147 -3.86 -0.85 14.43
C LEU A 147 -2.42 -1.33 14.69
N LYS A 148 -2.01 -2.35 13.91
CA LYS A 148 -0.66 -2.91 13.95
C LYS A 148 0.30 -2.12 13.05
N TRP A 149 0.68 -0.93 13.50
CA TRP A 149 1.60 -0.03 12.79
C TRP A 149 2.99 -0.62 12.54
N GLY A 150 3.45 -1.54 13.39
CA GLY A 150 4.75 -2.20 13.25
C GLY A 150 5.94 -1.32 13.62
N GLU A 151 7.10 -1.96 13.76
CA GLU A 151 8.33 -1.33 14.28
C GLU A 151 9.36 -1.01 13.19
N ASN A 152 9.05 -1.30 11.92
CA ASN A 152 9.94 -0.93 10.82
C ASN A 152 9.91 0.60 10.66
N ASN A 153 11.09 1.23 10.74
CA ASN A 153 11.25 2.68 10.63
C ASN A 153 11.29 3.16 9.17
N ASP A 154 11.51 2.22 8.24
CA ASP A 154 11.47 2.47 6.81
C ASP A 154 10.06 2.35 6.22
N ASP A 155 9.08 1.89 7.03
CA ASP A 155 7.66 1.93 6.63
C ASP A 155 7.18 3.38 6.60
N LEU A 156 6.41 3.71 5.57
CA LEU A 156 5.67 4.97 5.50
C LEU A 156 4.33 4.80 6.19
N LYS A 157 4.10 5.49 7.31
CA LYS A 157 2.90 5.34 8.14
C LYS A 157 2.09 6.63 8.16
N LEU A 158 0.88 6.57 7.62
CA LEU A 158 0.04 7.74 7.37
C LEU A 158 -1.37 7.51 7.91
N ILE A 159 -1.90 8.51 8.59
CA ILE A 159 -3.32 8.66 8.86
C ILE A 159 -3.84 9.73 7.90
N PHE A 160 -4.93 9.44 7.20
CA PHE A 160 -5.75 10.46 6.55
C PHE A 160 -7.06 10.55 7.29
N ILE A 161 -7.34 11.72 7.87
CA ILE A 161 -8.63 12.00 8.49
C ILE A 161 -9.38 13.03 7.64
N ALA A 162 -10.65 12.76 7.34
CA ALA A 162 -11.50 13.63 6.54
C ALA A 162 -12.84 13.88 7.25
N GLY A 163 -13.34 15.11 7.19
CA GLY A 163 -14.56 15.57 7.90
C GLY A 163 -14.77 17.08 7.74
N ASN A 164 -15.84 17.62 8.33
CA ASN A 164 -16.26 19.00 8.11
C ASN A 164 -16.57 19.82 9.37
N GLU A 165 -16.47 19.23 10.57
CA GLU A 165 -16.69 19.94 11.83
C GLU A 165 -15.37 20.34 12.52
N PRO A 166 -15.40 21.13 13.61
CA PRO A 166 -14.20 21.49 14.34
C PRO A 166 -13.38 20.30 14.83
N PHE A 167 -12.09 20.31 14.49
CA PHE A 167 -11.14 19.24 14.82
C PHE A 167 -10.95 19.04 16.34
N SER A 168 -11.35 20.04 17.13
CA SER A 168 -11.28 20.05 18.58
C SER A 168 -12.50 19.44 19.30
N GLN A 169 -13.49 18.90 18.58
CA GLN A 169 -14.64 18.25 19.19
C GLN A 169 -14.25 16.98 19.99
N GLY A 170 -15.04 16.69 21.03
CA GLY A 170 -14.85 15.52 21.89
C GLY A 170 -13.98 15.75 23.12
N LYS A 171 -13.82 14.71 23.95
CA LYS A 171 -13.09 14.79 25.23
C LYS A 171 -11.58 14.57 25.08
N ILE A 172 -11.15 13.91 24.00
CA ILE A 172 -9.74 13.61 23.75
C ILE A 172 -9.13 14.77 22.98
N SER A 173 -8.06 15.37 23.54
CA SER A 173 -7.31 16.44 22.88
C SER A 173 -6.73 15.94 21.56
N TYR A 174 -7.07 16.62 20.47
CA TYR A 174 -6.48 16.35 19.17
C TYR A 174 -4.96 16.62 19.19
N GLN A 175 -4.50 17.64 19.94
CA GLN A 175 -3.07 17.96 20.04
C GLN A 175 -2.28 16.82 20.68
N ASP A 176 -2.81 16.20 21.73
CA ASP A 176 -2.15 15.07 22.38
C ASP A 176 -2.15 13.84 21.46
N ALA A 177 -3.26 13.59 20.77
CA ALA A 177 -3.38 12.48 19.82
C ALA A 177 -2.42 12.62 18.63
N THR A 178 -2.32 13.81 18.02
CA THR A 178 -1.43 14.06 16.87
C THR A 178 0.04 14.07 17.27
N LYS A 179 0.39 14.64 18.43
CA LYS A 179 1.75 14.52 18.99
C LYS A 179 2.11 13.07 19.31
N GLN A 180 1.16 12.26 19.76
CA GLN A 180 1.38 10.83 19.97
C GLN A 180 1.59 10.10 18.64
N ALA A 181 0.83 10.44 17.59
CA ALA A 181 1.04 9.90 16.25
C ALA A 181 2.48 10.17 15.77
N HIS A 182 2.94 11.42 15.89
CA HIS A 182 4.29 11.81 15.52
C HIS A 182 5.37 11.05 16.29
N LYS A 183 5.22 10.90 17.61
CA LYS A 183 6.14 10.10 18.44
C LYS A 183 6.22 8.64 18.01
N ASN A 184 5.17 8.11 17.38
CA ASN A 184 5.11 6.76 16.84
C ASN A 184 5.51 6.68 15.35
N ASP A 185 6.11 7.76 14.80
CA ASP A 185 6.50 7.86 13.38
C ASP A 185 5.29 7.70 12.43
N VAL A 186 4.13 8.22 12.84
CA VAL A 186 2.89 8.26 12.06
C VAL A 186 2.53 9.73 11.78
N SER A 187 2.47 10.12 10.51
CA SER A 187 2.00 11.45 10.11
C SER A 187 0.48 11.47 10.00
N VAL A 188 -0.16 12.49 10.56
CA VAL A 188 -1.61 12.74 10.42
C VAL A 188 -1.82 13.81 9.36
N ASN A 189 -2.35 13.39 8.22
CA ASN A 189 -2.79 14.27 7.15
C ASN A 189 -4.29 14.55 7.32
N THR A 190 -4.66 15.82 7.25
CA THR A 190 -6.03 16.26 7.55
C THR A 190 -6.67 16.84 6.30
N ILE A 191 -7.87 16.36 5.96
CA ILE A 191 -8.63 16.73 4.76
C ILE A 191 -9.95 17.36 5.20
N PHE A 192 -10.01 18.69 5.16
CA PHE A 192 -11.23 19.42 5.51
C PHE A 192 -12.20 19.48 4.34
N CYS A 193 -13.42 19.01 4.56
CA CYS A 193 -14.48 18.95 3.56
C CYS A 193 -15.25 20.28 3.50
N GLY A 194 -14.58 21.36 3.08
CA GLY A 194 -15.16 22.70 3.03
C GLY A 194 -14.17 23.78 2.58
N ASP A 195 -14.38 25.02 3.03
CA ASP A 195 -13.47 26.13 2.75
C ASP A 195 -12.10 25.95 3.44
N TYR A 196 -11.03 26.28 2.71
CA TYR A 196 -9.66 26.12 3.21
C TYR A 196 -9.36 26.97 4.45
N ASN A 197 -9.84 28.20 4.52
CA ASN A 197 -9.59 29.05 5.69
C ASN A 197 -10.47 28.64 6.88
N GLN A 198 -11.65 28.08 6.62
CA GLN A 198 -12.48 27.50 7.68
C GLN A 198 -11.76 26.35 8.38
N GLY A 199 -11.18 25.40 7.64
CA GLY A 199 -10.43 24.31 8.26
C GLY A 199 -9.22 24.77 9.07
N ILE A 200 -8.57 25.87 8.67
CA ILE A 200 -7.54 26.53 9.51
C ILE A 200 -8.16 27.07 10.80
N ALA A 201 -9.26 27.82 10.70
CA ALA A 201 -9.95 28.42 11.83
C ALA A 201 -10.51 27.36 12.81
N THR A 202 -10.79 26.15 12.32
CA THR A 202 -11.33 25.03 13.10
C THR A 202 -10.29 23.95 13.40
N TYR A 203 -9.00 24.32 13.37
CA TYR A 203 -7.84 23.54 13.84
C TYR A 203 -7.45 22.30 13.04
N TRP A 204 -7.99 22.10 11.84
CA TRP A 204 -7.55 21.00 10.96
C TRP A 204 -6.08 21.16 10.58
N LYS A 205 -5.67 22.38 10.20
CA LYS A 205 -4.26 22.67 9.88
C LYS A 205 -3.32 22.44 11.06
N ASP A 206 -3.72 22.91 12.24
CA ASP A 206 -2.95 22.72 13.47
C ASP A 206 -2.78 21.22 13.79
N GLY A 207 -3.85 20.42 13.59
CA GLY A 207 -3.81 18.97 13.72
C GLY A 207 -2.75 18.29 12.85
N ALA A 208 -2.70 18.66 11.56
CA ALA A 208 -1.68 18.13 10.63
C ALA A 208 -0.26 18.58 11.00
N ASP A 209 -0.07 19.88 11.20
CA ASP A 209 1.23 20.50 11.48
C ASP A 209 1.90 19.85 12.71
N LEU A 210 1.13 19.56 13.76
CA LEU A 210 1.62 18.92 15.00
C LEU A 210 2.20 17.51 14.80
N SER A 211 1.92 16.88 13.66
CA SER A 211 2.44 15.57 13.29
C SER A 211 3.31 15.54 12.05
N HIS A 212 3.68 16.72 11.52
CA HIS A 212 4.37 16.87 10.25
C HIS A 212 3.62 16.21 9.08
N GLY A 213 2.29 16.26 9.13
CA GLY A 213 1.44 15.91 7.99
C GLY A 213 1.03 17.15 7.19
N ASP A 214 0.31 16.91 6.11
CA ASP A 214 -0.24 17.95 5.26
C ASP A 214 -1.70 18.25 5.57
N TYR A 215 -2.04 19.54 5.49
CA TYR A 215 -3.40 20.05 5.58
C TYR A 215 -3.92 20.40 4.20
N MET A 216 -5.12 19.91 3.90
CA MET A 216 -5.77 20.12 2.63
C MET A 216 -7.25 20.39 2.85
N ALA A 217 -7.87 21.13 1.93
CA ALA A 217 -9.31 21.29 1.89
C ALA A 217 -9.82 20.88 0.51
N ILE A 218 -10.94 20.17 0.49
CA ILE A 218 -11.54 19.65 -0.74
C ILE A 218 -13.01 20.07 -0.81
N ASN A 219 -13.48 20.30 -2.03
CA ASN A 219 -14.90 20.31 -2.28
C ASN A 219 -15.36 18.86 -2.49
N HIS A 220 -15.88 18.25 -1.42
CA HIS A 220 -16.34 16.87 -1.42
C HIS A 220 -17.57 16.63 -2.32
N ASN A 221 -18.28 17.69 -2.71
CA ASN A 221 -19.41 17.61 -3.65
C ASN A 221 -19.00 17.89 -5.10
N HIS A 222 -17.72 18.18 -5.35
CA HIS A 222 -17.24 18.38 -6.71
C HIS A 222 -17.11 17.03 -7.42
N GLU A 223 -17.78 16.87 -8.55
CA GLU A 223 -17.68 15.66 -9.35
C GLU A 223 -16.26 15.47 -9.87
N THR A 224 -15.76 14.24 -9.85
CA THR A 224 -14.47 13.90 -10.46
C THR A 224 -14.60 14.07 -11.97
N THR A 225 -13.83 14.98 -12.57
CA THR A 225 -13.88 15.22 -14.02
C THR A 225 -13.19 14.07 -14.76
N TYR A 226 -13.97 13.35 -15.58
CA TYR A 226 -13.44 12.29 -16.42
C TYR A 226 -13.00 12.83 -17.78
N VAL A 227 -11.77 12.52 -18.18
CA VAL A 227 -11.29 12.68 -19.54
C VAL A 227 -11.31 11.30 -20.21
N ALA A 228 -12.30 11.09 -21.07
CA ALA A 228 -12.36 9.88 -21.89
C ALA A 228 -11.11 9.80 -22.79
N THR A 229 -10.54 8.60 -22.88
CA THR A 229 -9.33 8.35 -23.65
C THR A 229 -9.60 7.27 -24.71
N PRO A 230 -8.86 7.30 -25.83
CA PRO A 230 -8.98 6.27 -26.88
C PRO A 230 -8.48 4.89 -26.44
N TYR A 231 -7.99 4.73 -25.20
CA TYR A 231 -7.41 3.49 -24.69
C TYR A 231 -8.34 2.74 -23.72
N ASP A 232 -9.37 3.41 -23.19
CA ASP A 232 -10.20 2.90 -22.10
C ASP A 232 -10.92 1.61 -22.48
N ASP A 233 -11.59 1.58 -23.64
CA ASP A 233 -12.31 0.39 -24.12
C ASP A 233 -11.38 -0.81 -24.25
N LYS A 234 -10.15 -0.61 -24.75
CA LYS A 234 -9.19 -1.69 -24.91
C LYS A 234 -8.72 -2.23 -23.56
N ILE A 235 -8.49 -1.35 -22.58
CA ILE A 235 -8.15 -1.76 -21.21
C ILE A 235 -9.29 -2.59 -20.60
N LEU A 236 -10.55 -2.17 -20.77
CA LEU A 236 -11.70 -2.91 -20.26
C LEU A 236 -11.88 -4.27 -20.93
N GLN A 237 -11.60 -4.39 -22.23
CA GLN A 237 -11.59 -5.69 -22.92
C GLN A 237 -10.47 -6.61 -22.38
N LEU A 238 -9.32 -6.04 -22.01
CA LEU A 238 -8.25 -6.80 -21.36
C LEU A 238 -8.64 -7.24 -19.95
N ASN A 239 -9.42 -6.44 -19.20
CA ASN A 239 -9.98 -6.85 -17.90
C ASN A 239 -10.80 -8.15 -17.99
N ILE A 240 -11.65 -8.26 -19.01
CA ILE A 240 -12.48 -9.47 -19.25
C ILE A 240 -11.59 -10.70 -19.45
N LYS A 241 -10.45 -10.55 -20.14
CA LYS A 241 -9.47 -11.62 -20.31
C LYS A 241 -8.71 -11.90 -19.01
N LEU A 242 -8.27 -10.85 -18.31
CA LEU A 242 -7.55 -10.93 -17.04
C LEU A 242 -8.36 -11.74 -16.02
N ASN A 243 -9.67 -11.49 -15.92
CA ASN A 243 -10.57 -12.21 -15.02
C ASN A 243 -10.63 -13.72 -15.27
N LYS A 244 -10.35 -14.17 -16.49
CA LYS A 244 -10.31 -15.60 -16.84
C LYS A 244 -8.98 -16.27 -16.48
N THR A 245 -8.02 -15.52 -15.95
CA THR A 245 -6.71 -16.04 -15.54
C THR A 245 -6.64 -16.40 -14.06
N TYR A 246 -7.62 -15.99 -13.23
CA TYR A 246 -7.67 -16.34 -11.82
C TYR A 246 -8.12 -17.80 -11.62
N VAL A 247 -7.44 -18.48 -10.71
CA VAL A 247 -7.64 -19.89 -10.40
C VAL A 247 -7.93 -20.00 -8.92
N ALA A 248 -9.21 -19.85 -8.58
CA ALA A 248 -9.69 -19.88 -7.21
C ALA A 248 -9.36 -21.22 -6.51
N TYR A 249 -8.81 -21.16 -5.30
CA TYR A 249 -8.55 -22.32 -4.44
C TYR A 249 -8.83 -22.05 -2.97
N GLY A 250 -8.88 -23.13 -2.21
CA GLY A 250 -9.14 -23.09 -0.77
C GLY A 250 -10.58 -22.76 -0.44
N TYR A 251 -10.89 -22.81 0.85
CA TYR A 251 -12.22 -22.54 1.38
C TYR A 251 -12.80 -21.19 0.94
N ALA A 252 -11.96 -20.15 0.88
CA ALA A 252 -12.38 -18.79 0.52
C ALA A 252 -12.43 -18.53 -0.99
N GLY A 253 -11.85 -19.41 -1.83
CA GLY A 253 -11.65 -19.19 -3.27
C GLY A 253 -12.91 -18.76 -4.00
N LYS A 254 -14.02 -19.49 -3.80
CA LYS A 254 -15.29 -19.20 -4.47
C LYS A 254 -15.89 -17.85 -4.05
N THR A 255 -15.78 -17.51 -2.77
CA THR A 255 -16.31 -16.23 -2.26
C THR A 255 -15.45 -15.07 -2.72
N LYS A 256 -14.12 -15.22 -2.73
CA LYS A 256 -13.20 -14.14 -3.12
C LYS A 256 -13.20 -13.87 -4.63
N ILE A 257 -13.32 -14.88 -5.49
CA ILE A 257 -13.50 -14.64 -6.92
C ILE A 257 -14.84 -13.98 -7.23
N ALA A 258 -15.90 -14.30 -6.47
CA ALA A 258 -17.18 -13.60 -6.59
C ALA A 258 -17.07 -12.15 -6.12
N LEU A 259 -16.34 -11.90 -5.02
CA LEU A 259 -16.06 -10.56 -4.52
C LEU A 259 -15.28 -9.72 -5.55
N GLN A 260 -14.27 -10.28 -6.21
CA GLN A 260 -13.54 -9.61 -7.28
C GLN A 260 -14.50 -9.16 -8.41
N ALA A 261 -15.44 -10.03 -8.80
CA ALA A 261 -16.42 -9.72 -9.84
C ALA A 261 -17.45 -8.67 -9.38
N GLU A 262 -17.83 -8.69 -8.10
CA GLU A 262 -18.66 -7.65 -7.49
C GLU A 262 -17.95 -6.30 -7.51
N GLN A 263 -16.66 -6.24 -7.16
CA GLN A 263 -15.89 -5.00 -7.23
C GLN A 263 -15.63 -4.52 -8.66
N ASP A 264 -15.52 -5.42 -9.66
CA ASP A 264 -15.57 -5.05 -11.08
C ASP A 264 -16.88 -4.36 -11.43
N THR A 265 -18.00 -4.89 -10.91
CA THR A 265 -19.35 -4.35 -11.14
C THR A 265 -19.52 -2.99 -10.46
N ASN A 266 -19.07 -2.85 -9.22
CA ASN A 266 -19.12 -1.60 -8.45
C ASN A 266 -18.32 -0.49 -9.15
N ALA A 267 -17.10 -0.80 -9.58
CA ALA A 267 -16.25 0.16 -10.30
C ALA A 267 -16.91 0.63 -11.61
N MET A 268 -17.47 -0.31 -12.39
CA MET A 268 -18.21 0.02 -13.62
C MET A 268 -19.49 0.81 -13.36
N GLY A 269 -20.24 0.45 -12.30
CA GLY A 269 -21.44 1.14 -11.89
C GLY A 269 -21.19 2.58 -11.46
N TYR A 270 -20.00 2.87 -10.94
CA TYR A 270 -19.58 4.22 -10.62
C TYR A 270 -19.24 5.02 -11.89
N SER A 271 -18.29 4.54 -12.71
CA SER A 271 -18.00 5.12 -14.02
C SER A 271 -17.08 4.23 -14.85
N GLN A 272 -17.07 4.46 -16.18
CA GLN A 272 -16.09 3.82 -17.06
C GLN A 272 -14.64 4.14 -16.64
N ALA A 273 -14.39 5.37 -16.17
CA ALA A 273 -13.09 5.80 -15.66
C ALA A 273 -12.61 4.95 -14.50
N ASN A 274 -13.49 4.75 -13.51
CA ASN A 274 -13.22 3.98 -12.31
C ASN A 274 -12.96 2.51 -12.66
N ALA A 275 -13.75 1.92 -13.57
CA ALA A 275 -13.48 0.57 -14.06
C ALA A 275 -12.13 0.41 -14.77
N VAL A 276 -11.70 1.42 -15.53
CA VAL A 276 -10.35 1.44 -16.13
C VAL A 276 -9.29 1.52 -15.04
N SER A 277 -9.42 2.44 -14.09
CA SER A 277 -8.46 2.60 -12.98
C SER A 277 -8.35 1.33 -12.14
N ARG A 278 -9.45 0.62 -11.87
CA ARG A 278 -9.45 -0.70 -11.24
C ARG A 278 -8.75 -1.74 -12.10
N THR A 279 -8.99 -1.75 -13.40
CA THR A 279 -8.31 -2.69 -14.31
C THR A 279 -6.79 -2.49 -14.28
N VAL A 280 -6.35 -1.23 -14.23
CA VAL A 280 -4.94 -0.87 -14.10
C VAL A 280 -4.39 -1.36 -12.76
N SER A 281 -5.11 -1.17 -11.66
CA SER A 281 -4.63 -1.60 -10.33
C SER A 281 -4.42 -3.11 -10.25
N LYS A 282 -5.30 -3.89 -10.89
CA LYS A 282 -5.20 -5.37 -11.01
C LYS A 282 -4.01 -5.86 -11.82
N SER A 283 -3.40 -4.98 -12.62
CA SER A 283 -2.18 -5.26 -13.36
C SER A 283 -0.91 -4.81 -12.63
N SER A 284 -1.04 -4.18 -11.46
CA SER A 284 0.08 -3.76 -10.62
C SER A 284 0.52 -4.85 -9.65
N HIS A 285 1.69 -4.68 -9.02
CA HIS A 285 2.18 -5.61 -8.01
C HIS A 285 1.41 -5.55 -6.69
N LEU A 286 0.62 -4.49 -6.45
CA LEU A 286 -0.15 -4.31 -5.22
C LEU A 286 -1.42 -5.17 -5.19
N TYR A 287 -1.93 -5.60 -6.35
CA TYR A 287 -3.11 -6.46 -6.41
C TYR A 287 -2.70 -7.94 -6.24
N LYS A 288 -2.59 -8.37 -4.98
CA LYS A 288 -2.10 -9.69 -4.59
C LYS A 288 -3.22 -10.54 -3.98
N ASN A 289 -3.45 -11.72 -4.55
CA ASN A 289 -4.55 -12.62 -4.15
C ASN A 289 -4.07 -14.01 -3.73
N SER A 290 -2.83 -14.10 -3.25
CA SER A 290 -2.17 -15.38 -2.92
C SER A 290 -2.94 -16.30 -1.96
N THR A 291 -3.84 -15.76 -1.13
CA THR A 291 -4.65 -16.54 -0.18
C THR A 291 -5.77 -17.33 -0.85
N TRP A 292 -6.15 -16.99 -2.08
CA TRP A 292 -7.31 -17.59 -2.75
C TRP A 292 -7.13 -17.81 -4.26
N ASP A 293 -6.08 -17.28 -4.90
CA ASP A 293 -5.73 -17.52 -6.30
C ASP A 293 -4.40 -18.29 -6.45
N LEU A 294 -4.41 -19.45 -7.12
CA LEU A 294 -3.23 -20.31 -7.26
C LEU A 294 -2.10 -19.67 -8.07
N VAL A 295 -2.42 -18.80 -9.02
CA VAL A 295 -1.39 -18.16 -9.86
C VAL A 295 -0.57 -17.16 -9.05
N ASP A 296 -1.21 -16.42 -8.14
CA ASP A 296 -0.53 -15.54 -7.19
C ASP A 296 0.11 -16.34 -6.05
N ALA A 297 -0.56 -17.38 -5.54
CA ALA A 297 -0.03 -18.23 -4.47
C ALA A 297 1.31 -18.86 -4.86
N ASP A 298 1.45 -19.31 -6.11
CA ASP A 298 2.70 -19.88 -6.63
C ASP A 298 3.88 -18.91 -6.68
N LYS A 299 3.64 -17.59 -6.59
CA LYS A 299 4.73 -16.59 -6.48
C LYS A 299 5.27 -16.47 -5.04
N GLU A 300 4.53 -16.98 -4.05
CA GLU A 300 4.94 -16.91 -2.65
C GLU A 300 6.01 -17.94 -2.31
N LYS A 301 7.06 -17.51 -1.63
CA LYS A 301 8.22 -18.35 -1.28
C LYS A 301 7.85 -19.60 -0.47
N ASP A 302 6.80 -19.50 0.35
CA ASP A 302 6.37 -20.56 1.26
C ASP A 302 5.28 -21.48 0.65
N PHE A 303 4.81 -21.17 -0.56
CA PHE A 303 3.77 -21.97 -1.22
C PHE A 303 4.32 -23.27 -1.78
N LYS A 304 3.57 -24.36 -1.58
CA LYS A 304 3.92 -25.71 -2.06
C LYS A 304 2.67 -26.40 -2.60
N PHE A 305 2.70 -26.79 -3.86
CA PHE A 305 1.60 -27.52 -4.49
C PHE A 305 1.31 -28.87 -3.81
N GLU A 306 2.31 -29.46 -3.17
CA GLU A 306 2.22 -30.73 -2.47
C GLU A 306 1.30 -30.64 -1.23
N ASN A 307 1.07 -29.42 -0.72
CA ASN A 307 0.20 -29.16 0.42
C ASN A 307 -1.27 -28.91 0.01
N LEU A 308 -1.58 -28.85 -1.29
CA LEU A 308 -2.94 -28.60 -1.77
C LEU A 308 -3.83 -29.82 -1.54
N LYS A 309 -4.98 -29.61 -0.90
CA LYS A 309 -6.01 -30.63 -0.77
C LYS A 309 -6.84 -30.67 -2.05
N LYS A 310 -7.23 -31.87 -2.49
CA LYS A 310 -8.08 -32.03 -3.69
C LYS A 310 -9.41 -31.29 -3.59
N ASP A 311 -9.98 -31.22 -2.39
CA ASP A 311 -11.26 -30.53 -2.16
C ASP A 311 -11.15 -29.01 -2.24
N ASP A 312 -9.95 -28.47 -2.03
CA ASP A 312 -9.65 -27.04 -2.13
C ASP A 312 -9.41 -26.59 -3.59
N LEU A 313 -9.32 -27.53 -4.53
CA LEU A 313 -9.10 -27.23 -5.95
C LEU A 313 -10.41 -26.96 -6.69
N PRO A 314 -10.38 -26.09 -7.71
CA PRO A 314 -11.53 -25.91 -8.59
C PRO A 314 -11.78 -27.19 -9.40
N LYS A 315 -13.01 -27.34 -9.91
CA LYS A 315 -13.48 -28.60 -10.52
C LYS A 315 -12.57 -29.09 -11.64
N GLU A 316 -12.02 -28.17 -12.42
CA GLU A 316 -11.14 -28.44 -13.55
C GLU A 316 -9.80 -29.06 -13.13
N LEU A 317 -9.40 -28.93 -11.86
CA LEU A 317 -8.11 -29.36 -11.32
C LEU A 317 -8.19 -30.53 -10.33
N LYS A 318 -9.38 -30.91 -9.84
CA LYS A 318 -9.54 -31.93 -8.78
C LYS A 318 -8.94 -33.29 -9.11
N ASP A 319 -9.06 -33.72 -10.37
CA ASP A 319 -8.60 -35.02 -10.85
C ASP A 319 -7.20 -34.98 -11.49
N LYS A 320 -6.54 -33.82 -11.47
CA LYS A 320 -5.21 -33.63 -12.05
C LYS A 320 -4.10 -34.00 -11.07
N SER A 321 -2.99 -34.50 -11.60
CA SER A 321 -1.76 -34.67 -10.85
C SER A 321 -1.10 -33.32 -10.52
N THR A 322 -0.20 -33.31 -9.54
CA THR A 322 0.57 -32.10 -9.17
C THR A 322 1.33 -31.50 -10.36
N ALA A 323 1.88 -32.34 -11.24
CA ALA A 323 2.60 -31.88 -12.44
C ALA A 323 1.66 -31.19 -13.46
N GLU A 324 0.45 -31.74 -13.64
CA GLU A 324 -0.57 -31.14 -14.50
C GLU A 324 -1.12 -29.84 -13.91
N ILE A 325 -1.29 -29.75 -12.59
CA ILE A 325 -1.70 -28.51 -11.90
C ILE A 325 -0.62 -27.44 -12.08
N LYS A 326 0.66 -27.77 -11.85
CA LYS A 326 1.79 -26.85 -12.08
C LYS A 326 1.80 -26.32 -13.51
N THR A 327 1.61 -27.21 -14.49
CA THR A 327 1.54 -26.83 -15.91
C THR A 327 0.36 -25.90 -16.19
N TYR A 328 -0.83 -26.21 -15.66
CA TYR A 328 -2.03 -25.38 -15.81
C TYR A 328 -1.84 -23.99 -15.23
N VAL A 329 -1.34 -23.90 -13.98
CA VAL A 329 -1.09 -22.63 -13.29
C VAL A 329 -0.02 -21.82 -14.01
N ASN A 330 1.03 -22.46 -14.53
CA ASN A 330 2.05 -21.77 -15.32
C ASN A 330 1.50 -21.20 -16.64
N ASN A 331 0.63 -21.93 -17.34
CA ASN A 331 0.00 -21.41 -18.55
C ASN A 331 -0.89 -20.20 -18.24
N LYS A 332 -1.65 -20.25 -17.14
CA LYS A 332 -2.46 -19.12 -16.66
C LYS A 332 -1.62 -17.92 -16.25
N ARG A 333 -0.46 -18.14 -15.65
CA ARG A 333 0.51 -17.10 -15.32
C ARG A 333 1.04 -16.39 -16.56
N ILE A 334 1.48 -17.14 -17.56
CA ILE A 334 2.00 -16.57 -18.82
C ILE A 334 0.91 -15.74 -19.52
N GLU A 335 -0.32 -16.25 -19.57
CA GLU A 335 -1.49 -15.52 -20.08
C GLU A 335 -1.72 -14.21 -19.30
N ARG A 336 -1.73 -14.30 -17.96
CA ARG A 336 -1.92 -13.14 -17.07
C ARG A 336 -0.84 -12.09 -17.24
N ASP A 337 0.43 -12.48 -17.16
CA ASP A 337 1.57 -11.56 -17.23
C ASP A 337 1.59 -10.83 -18.59
N THR A 338 1.19 -11.50 -19.68
CA THR A 338 1.04 -10.88 -21.00
C THR A 338 -0.06 -9.82 -21.01
N ILE A 339 -1.25 -10.16 -20.47
CA ILE A 339 -2.38 -9.23 -20.38
C ILE A 339 -2.05 -8.03 -19.49
N GLN A 340 -1.45 -8.27 -18.33
CA GLN A 340 -1.05 -7.21 -17.39
C GLN A 340 -0.04 -6.25 -18.03
N LYS A 341 0.92 -6.76 -18.81
CA LYS A 341 1.86 -5.94 -19.56
C LYS A 341 1.14 -5.07 -20.60
N GLU A 342 0.22 -5.62 -21.38
CA GLU A 342 -0.58 -4.86 -22.34
C GLU A 342 -1.41 -3.75 -21.67
N ILE A 343 -1.99 -4.04 -20.50
CA ILE A 343 -2.74 -3.04 -19.71
C ILE A 343 -1.82 -1.89 -19.29
N GLN A 344 -0.62 -2.20 -18.76
CA GLN A 344 0.32 -1.17 -18.32
C GLN A 344 0.83 -0.31 -19.49
N GLU A 345 1.16 -0.91 -20.63
CA GLU A 345 1.57 -0.16 -21.84
C GLU A 345 0.46 0.77 -22.36
N LEU A 346 -0.81 0.35 -22.28
CA LEU A 346 -1.95 1.21 -22.62
C LEU A 346 -2.16 2.29 -21.57
N ASN A 347 -1.97 1.98 -20.29
CA ASN A 347 -2.11 2.95 -19.21
C ASN A 347 -1.06 4.06 -19.29
N GLU A 348 0.18 3.77 -19.70
CA GLU A 348 1.19 4.80 -19.95
C GLU A 348 0.72 5.80 -21.01
N LYS A 349 0.17 5.31 -22.13
CA LYS A 349 -0.40 6.16 -23.19
C LYS A 349 -1.61 6.94 -22.68
N ARG A 350 -2.47 6.29 -21.90
CA ARG A 350 -3.62 6.91 -21.24
C ARG A 350 -3.21 8.08 -20.35
N ARG A 351 -2.22 7.89 -19.48
CA ARG A 351 -1.69 8.95 -18.59
C ARG A 351 -1.11 10.12 -19.39
N HIS A 352 -0.34 9.85 -20.44
CA HIS A 352 0.17 10.89 -21.32
C HIS A 352 -0.95 11.68 -22.02
N TYR A 353 -1.99 10.99 -22.50
CA TYR A 353 -3.16 11.62 -23.11
C TYR A 353 -3.87 12.54 -22.11
N ILE A 354 -4.21 12.03 -20.92
CA ILE A 354 -4.88 12.80 -19.87
C ILE A 354 -4.06 14.05 -19.50
N LYS A 355 -2.75 13.90 -19.28
CA LYS A 355 -1.85 15.03 -18.97
C LYS A 355 -1.82 16.09 -20.08
N SER A 356 -1.95 15.69 -21.35
CA SER A 356 -1.99 16.63 -22.48
C SER A 356 -3.29 17.42 -22.59
N GLN A 357 -4.39 16.90 -22.00
CA GLN A 357 -5.72 17.51 -22.05
C GLN A 357 -6.06 18.30 -20.79
N GLN A 358 -5.30 18.14 -19.70
CA GLN A 358 -5.55 18.83 -18.44
C GLN A 358 -5.08 20.30 -18.49
N THR A 359 -6.02 21.23 -18.30
CA THR A 359 -5.76 22.62 -17.94
C THR A 359 -5.97 22.78 -16.42
N LEU A 360 -4.87 22.88 -15.66
CA LEU A 360 -4.72 23.26 -14.23
C LEU A 360 -5.79 22.83 -13.19
N GLU A 361 -5.27 22.11 -12.19
CA GLU A 361 -5.73 21.87 -10.80
C GLU A 361 -7.16 21.37 -10.53
N SER A 362 -7.25 20.07 -10.25
CA SER A 362 -8.39 19.45 -9.55
C SER A 362 -8.08 19.41 -8.04
N ASN A 363 -8.91 20.05 -7.22
CA ASN A 363 -8.84 20.00 -5.74
C ASN A 363 -9.67 18.83 -5.17
N GLY A 364 -9.44 17.62 -5.69
CA GLY A 364 -10.12 16.39 -5.25
C GLY A 364 -9.34 15.58 -4.20
N LEU A 365 -10.02 14.63 -3.57
CA LEU A 365 -9.46 13.74 -2.52
C LEU A 365 -8.20 12.98 -2.97
N GLU A 366 -8.20 12.43 -4.18
CA GLU A 366 -7.04 11.75 -4.78
C GLU A 366 -5.77 12.61 -4.77
N ASN A 367 -5.85 13.81 -5.34
CA ASN A 367 -4.71 14.72 -5.41
C ASN A 367 -4.23 15.10 -4.02
N ALA A 368 -5.17 15.21 -3.06
CA ALA A 368 -4.82 15.46 -1.68
C ALA A 368 -3.99 14.35 -1.05
N MET A 369 -4.48 13.12 -1.16
CA MET A 369 -3.78 11.96 -0.63
C MET A 369 -2.44 11.73 -1.33
N ILE A 370 -2.39 11.82 -2.66
CA ILE A 370 -1.15 11.63 -3.43
C ILE A 370 -0.12 12.70 -3.09
N HIS A 371 -0.54 13.97 -2.98
CA HIS A 371 0.37 15.05 -2.62
C HIS A 371 1.02 14.77 -1.26
N ALA A 372 0.20 14.49 -0.25
CA ALA A 372 0.67 14.17 1.08
C ALA A 372 1.64 12.98 1.06
N ILE A 373 1.20 11.83 0.52
CA ILE A 373 2.05 10.64 0.42
C ILE A 373 3.38 10.98 -0.26
N LYS A 374 3.38 11.72 -1.38
CA LYS A 374 4.60 12.11 -2.09
C LYS A 374 5.50 13.02 -1.29
N THR A 375 4.94 13.93 -0.49
CA THR A 375 5.70 14.80 0.40
C THR A 375 6.37 13.99 1.51
N GLN A 376 5.60 13.23 2.29
CA GLN A 376 6.15 12.48 3.42
C GLN A 376 7.07 11.32 2.98
N ALA A 377 6.78 10.64 1.87
CA ALA A 377 7.62 9.54 1.43
C ALA A 377 9.01 9.98 0.93
N LYS A 378 9.16 11.23 0.45
CA LYS A 378 10.49 11.77 0.09
C LYS A 378 11.42 11.81 1.31
N GLU A 379 10.89 12.13 2.49
CA GLU A 379 11.65 12.11 3.74
C GLU A 379 12.14 10.69 4.09
N LYS A 380 11.37 9.68 3.68
CA LYS A 380 11.68 8.25 3.81
C LYS A 380 12.40 7.66 2.57
N LYS A 381 12.91 8.51 1.66
CA LYS A 381 13.67 8.12 0.44
C LYS A 381 12.89 7.31 -0.59
N TYR A 382 11.57 7.43 -0.61
CA TYR A 382 10.75 6.87 -1.69
C TYR A 382 10.86 7.73 -2.96
N THR A 383 10.70 7.07 -4.11
CA THR A 383 10.76 7.60 -5.47
C THR A 383 9.63 6.99 -6.31
N TRP A 384 9.29 7.57 -7.48
CA TRP A 384 8.19 7.14 -8.35
C TRP A 384 8.68 6.81 -9.77
#